data_AF-A0A953UJA0-F1
#
_entry.id   AF-A0A953UJA0-F1
#
_cell.length_a   1.000
_cell.length_b   1.000
_cell.length_c   1.000
_cell.angle_alpha   90.00
_cell.angle_beta   90.00
_cell.angle_gamma   90.00
#
_symmetry.space_group_name_H-M   'P 1'
#
loop_
_entity.id
_entity.type
_entity.pdbx_description
1 polymer ?
#
loop_
_entity_poly.entity_id
_entity_poly.type
_entity_poly.pdbx_seq_one_letter_code
_entity_poly.pdbx_strand_id
1 'polypeptide(L)'
;MYLLASCLGDGDTRGGLLYYDGKSWIGLDDVSTAGLFVGGDELVRLLWAPHQVADSTAVLHYSARGFERHTRIQGFTDPHDILWDGTHYVAVSAFQDSVVWVAPDGEVVRRYQPSPGGDRWHLNCL
;
A
#
# COMPACT_ATOMS: atom_id res chain seq x y z
N MET A 1 5.66 4.18 -23.47
CA MET A 1 5.97 3.82 -22.07
C MET A 1 4.88 4.44 -21.24
N TYR A 2 4.23 3.65 -20.39
CA TYR A 2 3.14 4.10 -19.52
C TYR A 2 3.65 4.13 -18.09
N LEU A 3 3.40 5.21 -17.37
CA LEU A 3 3.77 5.34 -15.96
C LEU A 3 2.49 5.32 -15.13
N LEU A 4 2.47 4.46 -14.11
CA LEU A 4 1.43 4.41 -13.11
C LEU A 4 1.95 5.05 -11.82
N ALA A 5 1.10 5.83 -11.18
CA ALA A 5 1.35 6.39 -9.86
C ALA A 5 0.09 6.20 -9.01
N SER A 6 0.25 6.05 -7.70
CA SER A 6 -0.86 6.09 -6.76
C SER A 6 -0.72 7.25 -5.81
N CYS A 7 -1.84 7.81 -5.39
CA CYS A 7 -1.87 8.85 -4.38
C CYS A 7 -2.79 8.45 -3.23
N LEU A 8 -2.38 8.84 -2.01
CA LEU A 8 -3.27 8.93 -0.88
C LEU A 8 -4.11 10.20 -1.01
N GLY A 9 -5.39 10.09 -0.69
CA GLY A 9 -6.28 11.22 -0.48
C GLY A 9 -6.66 11.27 0.99
N ASP A 10 -6.39 12.40 1.65
CA ASP A 10 -6.80 12.66 3.03
C ASP A 10 -7.69 13.91 3.07
N GLY A 11 -8.99 13.73 3.29
CA GLY A 11 -9.96 14.79 3.59
C GLY A 11 -10.34 15.77 2.46
N ASP A 12 -9.39 16.20 1.63
CA ASP A 12 -9.57 17.30 0.65
C ASP A 12 -9.09 16.98 -0.77
N THR A 13 -8.23 15.99 -0.91
CA THR A 13 -7.67 15.50 -2.17
C THR A 13 -8.23 14.13 -2.50
N ARG A 14 -8.57 13.91 -3.77
CA ARG A 14 -8.85 12.55 -4.24
C ARG A 14 -7.53 11.78 -4.24
N GLY A 15 -7.55 10.57 -3.68
CA GLY A 15 -6.45 9.62 -3.86
C GLY A 15 -6.61 8.88 -5.18
N GLY A 16 -6.06 7.68 -5.27
CA GLY A 16 -6.35 6.77 -6.37
C GLY A 16 -5.20 6.54 -7.32
N LEU A 17 -5.51 5.86 -8.41
CA LEU A 17 -4.55 5.48 -9.43
C LEU A 17 -4.52 6.53 -10.54
N LEU A 18 -3.33 6.94 -10.94
CA LEU A 18 -3.07 7.85 -12.04
C LEU A 18 -2.23 7.16 -13.11
N TYR A 19 -2.51 7.53 -14.35
CA TYR A 19 -1.82 7.05 -15.53
C TYR A 19 -1.27 8.24 -16.32
N TYR A 20 -0.01 8.16 -16.73
CA TYR A 20 0.62 9.13 -17.62
C TYR A 20 0.74 8.57 -19.04
N ASP A 21 0.11 9.24 -20.00
CA ASP A 21 0.08 8.84 -21.42
C ASP A 21 1.28 9.36 -22.25
N GLY A 22 2.25 10.00 -21.60
CA GLY A 22 3.35 10.70 -22.26
C GLY A 22 3.12 12.19 -22.47
N LYS A 23 1.93 12.71 -22.14
CA LYS A 23 1.57 14.14 -22.24
C LYS A 23 0.89 14.66 -20.98
N SER A 24 -0.02 13.90 -20.41
CA SER A 24 -0.84 14.31 -19.27
C SER A 24 -1.08 13.18 -18.29
N TRP A 25 -1.30 13.55 -17.02
CA TRP A 25 -1.78 12.65 -15.99
C TRP A 25 -3.30 12.51 -16.07
N ILE A 26 -3.78 11.28 -16.08
CA ILE A 26 -5.20 10.91 -16.13
C ILE A 26 -5.51 10.11 -14.87
N GLY A 27 -6.47 10.57 -14.08
CA GLY A 27 -7.00 9.80 -12.95
C GLY A 27 -7.84 8.63 -13.45
N LEU A 28 -7.53 7.42 -12.98
CA LEU A 28 -8.27 6.20 -13.31
C LEU A 28 -9.36 5.90 -12.28
N ASP A 29 -9.10 6.21 -11.01
CA ASP A 29 -10.04 6.09 -9.91
C ASP A 29 -9.66 7.04 -8.76
N ASP A 30 -10.46 7.03 -7.69
CA ASP A 30 -10.27 7.82 -6.48
C ASP A 30 -9.99 6.96 -5.23
N VAL A 31 -9.64 5.68 -5.40
CA VAL A 31 -9.44 4.75 -4.29
C VAL A 31 -8.11 5.02 -3.59
N SER A 32 -8.16 5.69 -2.45
CA SER A 32 -6.99 6.11 -1.68
C SER A 32 -5.99 4.96 -1.45
N THR A 33 -4.81 5.07 -2.06
CA THR A 33 -3.80 4.02 -2.13
C THR A 33 -2.48 4.59 -1.65
N ALA A 34 -1.91 3.99 -0.62
CA ALA A 34 -0.67 4.45 -0.02
C ALA A 34 0.56 3.78 -0.64
N GLY A 35 0.46 2.50 -1.03
CA GLY A 35 1.55 1.75 -1.65
C GLY A 35 1.12 1.05 -2.95
N LEU A 36 2.06 0.91 -3.88
CA LEU A 36 1.82 0.35 -5.21
C LEU A 36 2.95 -0.62 -5.60
N PHE A 37 2.59 -1.86 -5.90
CA PHE A 37 3.53 -2.82 -6.50
C PHE A 37 3.01 -3.29 -7.86
N VAL A 38 3.91 -3.35 -8.83
CA VAL A 38 3.64 -3.84 -10.19
C VAL A 38 4.70 -4.88 -10.55
N GLY A 39 4.26 -6.08 -10.92
CA GLY A 39 5.15 -7.19 -11.28
C GLY A 39 4.48 -8.14 -12.26
N GLY A 40 5.10 -8.35 -13.43
CA GLY A 40 4.49 -9.15 -14.49
C GLY A 40 3.14 -8.56 -14.91
N ASP A 41 2.08 -9.38 -14.85
CA ASP A 41 0.70 -9.00 -15.15
C ASP A 41 -0.11 -8.63 -13.88
N GLU A 42 0.57 -8.48 -12.74
CA GLU A 42 -0.05 -8.20 -11.45
C GLU A 42 0.12 -6.74 -11.04
N LEU A 43 -0.96 -6.18 -10.51
CA LEU A 43 -1.00 -4.88 -9.86
C LEU A 43 -1.54 -5.07 -8.44
N VAL A 44 -0.77 -4.59 -7.47
CA VAL A 44 -1.09 -4.68 -6.05
C VAL A 44 -1.18 -3.26 -5.50
N ARG A 45 -2.27 -2.96 -4.80
CA ARG A 45 -2.51 -1.67 -4.16
C ARG A 45 -2.73 -1.85 -2.67
N LEU A 46 -1.94 -1.16 -1.86
CA LEU A 46 -2.11 -1.08 -0.42
C LEU A 46 -2.94 0.15 -0.07
N LEU A 47 -4.12 -0.07 0.51
CA LEU A 47 -5.08 1.01 0.75
C LEU A 47 -4.67 1.89 1.92
N TRP A 48 -5.01 3.17 1.83
CA TRP A 48 -4.82 4.09 2.94
C TRP A 48 -5.74 3.72 4.12
N ALA A 49 -5.18 3.74 5.33
CA ALA A 49 -5.89 3.36 6.56
C ALA A 49 -5.36 4.18 7.75
N PRO A 50 -5.89 5.40 7.97
CA PRO A 50 -5.39 6.29 9.02
C PRO A 50 -5.59 5.70 10.42
N HIS A 51 -4.53 5.58 11.25
CA HIS A 51 -4.61 4.97 12.59
C HIS A 51 -5.63 5.63 13.51
N GLN A 52 -5.98 6.90 13.29
CA GLN A 52 -6.90 7.64 14.15
C GLN A 52 -8.32 7.04 14.09
N VAL A 53 -8.67 6.37 12.99
CA VAL A 53 -10.04 5.87 12.74
C VAL A 53 -10.09 4.44 12.18
N ALA A 54 -8.95 3.82 11.86
CA ALA A 54 -8.85 2.46 11.36
C ALA A 54 -8.03 1.58 12.31
N ASP A 55 -8.37 0.29 12.34
CA ASP A 55 -7.63 -0.76 13.05
C ASP A 55 -6.90 -1.73 12.11
N SER A 56 -7.04 -1.49 10.80
CA SER A 56 -6.60 -2.38 9.74
C SER A 56 -6.58 -1.66 8.40
N THR A 57 -5.81 -2.23 7.47
CA THR A 57 -5.77 -1.83 6.06
C THR A 57 -6.16 -3.02 5.17
N ALA A 58 -6.13 -2.83 3.86
CA ALA A 58 -6.35 -3.88 2.89
C ALA A 58 -5.43 -3.77 1.68
N VAL A 59 -5.19 -4.91 1.06
CA VAL A 59 -4.51 -5.05 -0.23
C VAL A 59 -5.55 -5.39 -1.29
N LEU A 60 -5.56 -4.63 -2.37
CA LEU A 60 -6.28 -4.98 -3.59
C LEU A 60 -5.32 -5.62 -4.57
N HIS A 61 -5.73 -6.75 -5.15
CA HIS A 61 -4.96 -7.46 -6.16
C HIS A 61 -5.71 -7.46 -7.49
N TYR A 62 -4.97 -7.18 -8.55
CA TYR A 62 -5.44 -7.17 -9.92
C TYR A 62 -4.51 -7.99 -10.77
N SER A 63 -5.08 -8.73 -11.72
CA SER A 63 -4.34 -9.31 -12.83
C SER A 63 -4.69 -8.61 -14.14
N ALA A 64 -4.13 -9.09 -15.25
CA ALA A 64 -4.55 -8.68 -16.60
C ALA A 64 -6.07 -8.83 -16.87
N ARG A 65 -6.80 -9.60 -16.04
CA ARG A 65 -8.26 -9.75 -16.14
C ARG A 65 -9.04 -8.74 -15.30
N GLY A 66 -8.35 -7.88 -14.56
CA GLY A 66 -8.94 -6.89 -13.67
C GLY A 66 -8.83 -7.30 -12.19
N PHE A 67 -9.75 -6.80 -11.37
CA PHE A 67 -9.77 -7.05 -9.93
C PHE A 67 -9.99 -8.54 -9.63
N GLU A 68 -9.14 -9.11 -8.78
CA GLU A 68 -9.24 -10.52 -8.37
C GLU A 68 -9.65 -10.69 -6.92
N ARG A 69 -9.04 -9.91 -6.01
CA ARG A 69 -9.26 -10.09 -4.58
C ARG A 69 -8.95 -8.84 -3.78
N HIS A 70 -9.60 -8.77 -2.63
CA HIS A 70 -9.35 -7.81 -1.57
C HIS A 70 -9.03 -8.59 -0.29
N THR A 71 -7.88 -8.31 0.29
CA THR A 71 -7.36 -9.00 1.48
C THR A 71 -7.17 -7.99 2.60
N ARG A 72 -7.78 -8.21 3.77
CA ARG A 72 -7.64 -7.32 4.93
C ARG A 72 -6.43 -7.73 5.78
N ILE A 73 -5.69 -6.73 6.27
CA ILE A 73 -4.55 -6.92 7.17
C ILE A 73 -4.91 -6.30 8.53
N GLN A 74 -5.11 -7.16 9.53
CA GLN A 74 -5.50 -6.71 10.88
C GLN A 74 -4.31 -6.12 11.63
N GLY A 75 -4.55 -5.06 12.42
CA GLY A 75 -3.53 -4.45 13.27
C GLY A 75 -2.42 -3.70 12.50
N PHE A 76 -2.68 -3.31 11.25
CA PHE A 76 -1.75 -2.59 10.40
C PHE A 76 -2.44 -1.36 9.80
N THR A 77 -1.92 -0.17 10.12
CA THR A 77 -2.49 1.15 9.80
C THR A 77 -1.39 2.10 9.36
N ASP A 78 -1.77 3.24 8.79
CA ASP A 78 -0.90 4.21 8.12
C ASP A 78 0.14 3.53 7.23
N PRO A 79 -0.28 2.68 6.30
CA PRO A 79 0.65 2.09 5.36
C PRO A 79 1.24 3.18 4.46
N HIS A 80 2.45 2.97 3.98
CA HIS A 80 3.13 3.91 3.08
C HIS A 80 3.71 3.26 1.82
N ASP A 81 4.05 1.97 1.87
CA ASP A 81 4.60 1.28 0.71
C ASP A 81 4.36 -0.23 0.81
N ILE A 82 4.43 -0.90 -0.33
CA ILE A 82 4.28 -2.36 -0.46
C ILE A 82 5.16 -2.90 -1.58
N LEU A 83 5.78 -4.06 -1.37
CA LEU A 83 6.41 -4.85 -2.40
C LEU A 83 6.14 -6.34 -2.23
N TRP A 84 6.53 -7.14 -3.22
CA TRP A 84 6.52 -8.59 -3.14
C TRP A 84 7.94 -9.13 -3.02
N ASP A 85 8.19 -9.99 -2.02
CA ASP A 85 9.52 -10.61 -1.80
C ASP A 85 9.69 -11.97 -2.50
N GLY A 86 8.67 -12.44 -3.22
CA GLY A 86 8.61 -13.78 -3.81
C GLY A 86 7.68 -14.74 -3.06
N THR A 87 7.29 -14.43 -1.82
CA THR A 87 6.43 -15.29 -0.98
C THR A 87 5.41 -14.51 -0.16
N HIS A 88 5.74 -13.29 0.27
CA HIS A 88 4.91 -12.42 1.10
C HIS A 88 4.86 -11.02 0.52
N TYR A 89 3.78 -10.31 0.83
CA TYR A 89 3.78 -8.86 0.72
C TYR A 89 4.61 -8.29 1.86
N VAL A 90 5.57 -7.43 1.53
CA VAL A 90 6.29 -6.64 2.52
C VAL A 90 5.69 -5.26 2.50
N ALA A 91 5.22 -4.76 3.64
CA ALA A 91 4.58 -3.46 3.74
C ALA A 91 5.15 -2.68 4.91
N VAL A 92 5.08 -1.35 4.81
CA VAL A 92 5.62 -0.44 5.83
C VAL A 92 4.58 0.53 6.34
N SER A 93 4.70 0.84 7.62
CA SER A 93 3.90 1.87 8.27
C SER A 93 4.81 2.89 8.91
N ALA A 94 4.64 4.16 8.53
CA ALA A 94 5.40 5.26 9.10
C ALA A 94 4.98 5.51 10.55
N PHE A 95 3.67 5.50 10.83
CA PHE A 95 3.16 5.75 12.19
C PHE A 95 3.51 4.61 13.16
N GLN A 96 3.40 3.36 12.70
CA GLN A 96 3.74 2.21 13.54
C GLN A 96 5.24 1.93 13.59
N ASP A 97 6.07 2.66 12.83
CA ASP A 97 7.53 2.46 12.71
C ASP A 97 7.87 0.98 12.51
N SER A 98 7.20 0.34 11.53
CA SER A 98 7.32 -1.11 11.37
C SER A 98 7.28 -1.56 9.92
N VAL A 99 7.98 -2.66 9.66
CA VAL A 99 7.90 -3.46 8.44
C VAL A 99 7.15 -4.74 8.78
N VAL A 100 6.14 -5.09 7.99
CA VAL A 100 5.40 -6.35 8.13
C VAL A 100 5.56 -7.21 6.88
N TRP A 101 5.66 -8.52 7.10
CA TRP A 101 5.47 -9.52 6.04
C TRP A 101 4.08 -10.09 6.21
N VAL A 102 3.33 -10.09 5.13
CA VAL A 102 1.92 -10.46 5.08
C VAL A 102 1.75 -11.58 4.08
N ALA A 103 1.19 -12.69 4.53
CA ALA A 103 0.79 -13.77 3.66
C ALA A 103 -0.31 -13.30 2.68
N PRO A 104 -0.48 -13.96 1.52
CA PRO A 104 -1.51 -13.59 0.56
C PRO A 104 -2.93 -13.52 1.13
N ASP A 105 -3.24 -14.26 2.18
CA ASP A 105 -4.55 -14.27 2.86
C ASP A 105 -4.73 -13.15 3.90
N GLY A 106 -3.69 -12.34 4.15
CA GLY A 106 -3.72 -11.18 5.02
C GLY A 106 -3.12 -11.40 6.40
N GLU A 107 -2.65 -12.61 6.69
CA GLU A 107 -1.98 -12.90 7.97
C GLU A 107 -0.62 -12.21 8.03
N VAL A 108 -0.36 -11.45 9.11
CA VAL A 108 0.97 -10.90 9.39
C VAL A 108 1.85 -12.00 9.97
N VAL A 109 2.73 -12.57 9.13
CA VAL A 109 3.61 -13.69 9.51
C VAL A 109 4.91 -13.23 10.17
N ARG A 110 5.29 -11.97 9.97
CA ARG A 110 6.47 -11.36 10.59
C ARG A 110 6.27 -9.87 10.75
N ARG A 111 6.78 -9.32 11.85
CA ARG A 111 6.92 -7.87 12.05
C ARG A 111 8.33 -7.55 12.50
N TYR A 112 8.94 -6.58 11.86
CA TYR A 112 10.13 -5.89 12.36
C TYR A 112 9.72 -4.52 12.89
N GLN A 113 10.16 -4.21 14.10
CA GLN A 113 9.94 -2.92 14.75
C GLN A 113 11.19 -2.61 15.59
N PRO A 114 11.87 -1.47 15.38
CA PRO A 114 13.09 -1.13 16.11
C PRO A 114 12.79 -0.81 17.58
N SER A 115 13.70 -1.21 18.49
CA SER A 115 13.56 -1.01 19.95
C SER A 115 13.37 0.47 20.32
N PRO A 116 12.45 0.87 21.23
CA PRO A 116 12.10 2.28 21.55
C PRO A 116 13.27 3.28 21.76
N GLY A 117 13.14 4.54 21.30
CA GLY A 117 14.09 5.66 21.46
C GLY A 117 14.48 6.44 20.17
N GLY A 118 14.51 7.77 20.19
CA GLY A 118 14.91 8.63 19.04
C GLY A 118 13.76 9.12 18.14
N ASP A 119 14.08 9.92 17.11
CA ASP A 119 13.14 10.34 16.05
C ASP A 119 12.86 9.16 15.11
N ARG A 120 11.59 8.76 15.02
CA ARG A 120 11.11 7.48 14.46
C ARG A 120 10.11 7.62 13.33
N TRP A 121 9.96 8.83 12.82
CA TRP A 121 8.76 9.21 12.09
C TRP A 121 8.83 9.01 10.57
N HIS A 122 9.65 8.10 10.02
CA HIS A 122 9.91 8.20 8.56
C HIS A 122 10.23 6.88 7.85
N LEU A 123 9.65 5.74 8.26
CA LEU A 123 9.75 4.52 7.44
C LEU A 123 8.69 4.56 6.33
N ASN A 124 9.02 5.28 5.26
CA ASN A 124 8.08 5.67 4.21
C ASN A 124 8.14 4.81 2.94
N CYS A 125 9.24 4.10 2.68
CA CYS A 125 9.43 3.36 1.44
C CYS A 125 10.22 2.07 1.68
N LEU A 126 10.02 1.08 0.81
CA LEU A 126 10.75 -0.19 0.79
C LEU A 126 11.79 -0.27 -0.34
#